data_AF-A0A0H5CNM0-F1
#
_entry.id   AF-A0A0H5CNM0-F1
#
_cell.length_a   1.000
_cell.length_b   1.000
_cell.length_c   1.000
_cell.angle_alpha   90.00
_cell.angle_beta   90.00
_cell.angle_gamma   90.00
#
_symmetry.space_group_name_H-M   'P 1'
#
loop_
_entity.id
_entity.type
_entity.pdbx_description
1 polymer ?
#
loop_
_entity_poly.entity_id
_entity_poly.type
_entity_poly.pdbx_seq_one_letter_code
_entity_poly.pdbx_strand_id
1 'polypeptide(L)'
;MTTTPEMSPTSGTTEPPRATRREWIGLAVLALPTLMVSFDIFVLLLALPQLSADLSATSAQQLWIMDIYGFLVGGFLITMGNLGDRFGRRRMLLLGASVFAVASILAAYSTSAEMLIAARALLGIAGATLAPSTLSLITTLFRDPRQLGFAIGVWAGSFTAGAILGPVIGGVMLEYFWWGSVFLLGVPAVLLLLLVGPRVLPEFRDPTAGRIDLTSVLLSLGAILPFVYGVKELARHGWALGPTAALALGVGMGVLFLRRQRGLTDPMLDLSLFRIGAFRVSLLSLLAYSSLTGATLLFMTQYLQSVAGLSPLDAGLAMIPGLATGMVSVTVAPILARRIRPAVLIAAGILAVVAGLVILAMVGPESGVGLVILGNTVWCLGGGPLLALSTGLVVSSAPPEKAGAASALPQISNELGSALGMATLGSLGGLVYRVGVSDDMPDGLTPGVADAVRESLARATAEATSLPDAAALLSAARSAFSDGFAVVAGISAVLLALLTIPVLRGRG
;
A
#
# COMPACT_ATOMS: atom_id res chain seq x y z
N MET A 1 16.62 -48.10 52.59
CA MET A 1 15.67 -48.43 51.51
C MET A 1 14.50 -47.47 51.63
N THR A 2 14.57 -46.35 50.92
CA THR A 2 13.54 -45.32 50.87
C THR A 2 13.01 -45.35 49.43
N THR A 3 11.81 -45.87 49.24
CA THR A 3 11.14 -45.96 47.95
C THR A 3 10.56 -44.59 47.59
N THR A 4 11.20 -43.90 46.65
CA THR A 4 10.67 -42.72 45.98
C THR A 4 9.44 -43.12 45.16
N PRO A 5 8.29 -42.42 45.25
CA PRO A 5 7.16 -42.68 44.39
C PRO A 5 7.47 -42.21 42.97
N GLU A 6 7.32 -43.12 42.01
CA GLU A 6 7.41 -42.85 40.58
C GLU A 6 6.25 -41.93 40.17
N MET A 7 6.53 -40.64 39.93
CA MET A 7 5.56 -39.75 39.29
C MET A 7 5.44 -40.16 37.82
N SER A 8 4.35 -40.86 37.48
CA SER A 8 3.99 -41.12 36.10
C SER A 8 3.74 -39.79 35.37
N PRO A 9 4.40 -39.51 34.22
CA PRO A 9 4.08 -38.35 33.42
C PRO A 9 2.78 -38.62 32.68
N THR A 10 1.65 -38.15 33.21
CA THR A 10 0.41 -37.99 32.43
C THR A 10 0.51 -36.73 31.59
N SER A 11 1.45 -36.70 30.65
CA SER A 11 1.44 -35.72 29.56
C SER A 11 0.46 -36.22 28.49
N GLY A 12 -0.83 -36.11 28.78
CA GLY A 12 -1.82 -36.10 27.71
C GLY A 12 -1.57 -34.84 26.88
N THR A 13 -0.89 -34.97 25.75
CA THR A 13 -0.86 -33.93 24.72
C THR A 13 -2.28 -33.83 24.15
N THR A 14 -3.16 -33.08 24.82
CA THR A 14 -4.45 -32.69 24.27
C THR A 14 -4.16 -31.85 23.02
N GLU A 15 -4.40 -32.42 21.84
CA GLU A 15 -4.39 -31.67 20.60
C GLU A 15 -5.30 -30.44 20.75
N PRO A 16 -4.87 -29.26 20.26
CA PRO A 16 -5.68 -28.06 20.36
C PRO A 16 -7.05 -28.29 19.70
N PRO A 17 -8.14 -27.79 20.32
CA PRO A 17 -9.50 -28.05 19.84
C PRO A 17 -9.69 -27.49 18.42
N ARG A 18 -10.31 -28.30 17.55
CA ARG A 18 -10.64 -27.92 16.16
C ARG A 18 -11.81 -26.95 16.11
N ALA A 19 -11.79 -26.05 15.13
CA ALA A 19 -12.85 -25.11 14.83
C ALA A 19 -14.17 -25.80 14.45
N THR A 20 -15.28 -25.30 14.99
CA THR A 20 -16.64 -25.72 14.67
C THR A 20 -17.24 -24.86 13.55
N ARG A 21 -18.48 -25.15 13.15
CA ARG A 21 -19.21 -24.39 12.12
C ARG A 21 -19.30 -22.89 12.47
N ARG A 22 -19.35 -22.54 13.77
CA ARG A 22 -19.42 -21.15 14.23
C ARG A 22 -18.16 -20.37 13.89
N GLU A 23 -16.98 -20.93 14.11
CA GLU A 23 -15.70 -20.29 13.80
C GLU A 23 -15.52 -20.09 12.28
N TRP A 24 -15.98 -21.05 11.46
CA TRP A 24 -15.95 -20.91 10.00
C TRP A 24 -16.90 -19.82 9.48
N ILE A 25 -18.09 -19.68 10.07
CA ILE A 25 -18.98 -18.54 9.79
C ILE A 25 -18.32 -17.24 10.26
N GLY A 26 -17.65 -17.26 11.42
CA GLY A 26 -16.85 -16.14 11.91
C GLY A 26 -15.79 -15.71 10.90
N LEU A 27 -15.03 -16.64 10.33
CA LEU A 27 -14.04 -16.35 9.29
C LEU A 27 -14.67 -15.70 8.05
N ALA A 28 -15.79 -16.25 7.56
CA ALA A 28 -16.49 -15.68 6.42
C ALA A 28 -16.94 -14.23 6.68
N VAL A 29 -17.44 -13.95 7.90
CA VAL A 29 -17.84 -12.61 8.32
C VAL A 29 -16.64 -11.66 8.46
N LEU A 30 -15.48 -12.14 8.90
CA LEU A 30 -14.24 -11.35 9.01
C LEU A 30 -13.57 -11.11 7.65
N ALA A 31 -13.82 -11.96 6.66
CA ALA A 31 -13.33 -11.81 5.29
C ALA A 31 -14.03 -10.69 4.50
N LEU A 32 -15.29 -10.37 4.86
CA LEU A 32 -16.04 -9.30 4.22
C LEU A 32 -15.38 -7.91 4.37
N PRO A 33 -15.14 -7.38 5.59
CA PRO A 33 -14.54 -6.06 5.77
C PRO A 33 -13.15 -5.93 5.13
N THR A 34 -12.35 -6.99 5.12
CA THR A 34 -11.01 -6.95 4.48
C THR A 34 -11.10 -6.86 2.96
N LEU A 35 -12.05 -7.58 2.36
CA LEU A 35 -12.35 -7.50 0.94
C LEU A 35 -12.79 -6.07 0.55
N MET A 36 -13.55 -5.40 1.41
CA MET A 36 -14.05 -4.03 1.15
C MET A 36 -12.96 -2.97 1.22
N VAL A 37 -12.04 -3.10 2.18
CA VAL A 37 -10.88 -2.20 2.29
C VAL A 37 -10.08 -2.22 0.99
N SER A 38 -9.90 -3.39 0.37
CA SER A 38 -9.27 -3.48 -0.94
C SER A 38 -10.11 -2.84 -2.05
N PHE A 39 -11.43 -3.04 -2.07
CA PHE A 39 -12.29 -2.43 -3.10
C PHE A 39 -12.16 -0.91 -3.16
N ASP A 40 -12.19 -0.27 -2.01
CA ASP A 40 -12.17 1.18 -1.88
C ASP A 40 -10.93 1.82 -2.51
N ILE A 41 -9.77 1.14 -2.46
CA ILE A 41 -8.53 1.60 -3.09
C ILE A 41 -8.61 1.50 -4.61
N PHE A 42 -9.01 0.35 -5.15
CA PHE A 42 -8.90 0.08 -6.59
C PHE A 42 -10.06 0.64 -7.41
N VAL A 43 -11.26 0.69 -6.85
CA VAL A 43 -12.42 1.25 -7.57
C VAL A 43 -12.29 2.75 -7.75
N LEU A 44 -11.66 3.44 -6.78
CA LEU A 44 -11.46 4.89 -6.85
C LEU A 44 -10.61 5.31 -8.05
N LEU A 45 -9.61 4.49 -8.44
CA LEU A 45 -8.81 4.72 -9.64
C LEU A 45 -9.69 4.84 -10.90
N LEU A 46 -10.75 4.04 -10.95
CA LEU A 46 -11.70 4.00 -12.07
C LEU A 46 -12.71 5.16 -12.00
N ALA A 47 -13.14 5.53 -10.79
CA ALA A 47 -14.13 6.59 -10.55
C ALA A 47 -13.53 8.00 -10.63
N LEU A 48 -12.21 8.16 -10.47
CA LEU A 48 -11.54 9.45 -10.35
C LEU A 48 -11.84 10.43 -11.49
N PRO A 49 -11.90 10.04 -12.77
CA PRO A 49 -12.19 10.98 -13.85
C PRO A 49 -13.61 11.57 -13.73
N GLN A 50 -14.62 10.71 -13.53
CA GLN A 50 -16.02 11.13 -13.41
C GLN A 50 -16.24 11.97 -12.15
N LEU A 51 -15.72 11.54 -10.99
CA LEU A 51 -15.88 12.30 -9.74
C LEU A 51 -15.17 13.65 -9.81
N SER A 52 -14.03 13.73 -10.50
CA SER A 52 -13.28 14.99 -10.63
C SER A 52 -14.01 16.00 -11.52
N ALA A 53 -14.66 15.52 -12.57
CA ALA A 53 -15.51 16.35 -13.43
C ALA A 53 -16.73 16.86 -12.66
N ASP A 54 -17.45 15.97 -11.98
CA ASP A 54 -18.68 16.31 -11.24
C ASP A 54 -18.41 17.26 -10.05
N LEU A 55 -17.29 17.06 -9.34
CA LEU A 55 -16.93 17.87 -8.18
C LEU A 55 -16.06 19.08 -8.52
N SER A 56 -15.72 19.27 -9.80
CA SER A 56 -14.75 20.29 -10.25
C SER A 56 -13.44 20.26 -9.44
N ALA A 57 -12.95 19.04 -9.14
CA ALA A 57 -11.83 18.84 -8.23
C ALA A 57 -10.52 19.29 -8.88
N THR A 58 -9.80 20.18 -8.20
CA THR A 58 -8.44 20.59 -8.56
C THR A 58 -7.47 19.41 -8.50
N SER A 59 -6.35 19.47 -9.23
CA SER A 59 -5.33 18.42 -9.17
C SER A 59 -4.84 18.13 -7.75
N ALA A 60 -4.70 19.17 -6.91
CA ALA A 60 -4.36 18.99 -5.50
C ALA A 60 -5.44 18.22 -4.73
N GLN A 61 -6.72 18.52 -4.96
CA GLN A 61 -7.83 17.80 -4.33
C GLN A 61 -7.92 16.35 -4.81
N GLN A 62 -7.73 16.07 -6.10
CA GLN A 62 -7.70 14.71 -6.64
C GLN A 62 -6.63 13.86 -5.94
N LEU A 63 -5.44 14.43 -5.75
CA LEU A 63 -4.36 13.80 -5.00
C LEU A 63 -4.76 13.52 -3.56
N TRP A 64 -5.35 14.49 -2.87
CA TRP A 64 -5.86 14.27 -1.51
C TRP A 64 -6.95 13.21 -1.45
N ILE A 65 -7.89 13.18 -2.40
CA ILE A 65 -8.95 12.16 -2.48
C ILE A 65 -8.35 10.75 -2.58
N MET A 66 -7.29 10.60 -3.38
CA MET A 66 -6.58 9.32 -3.56
C MET A 66 -5.76 8.95 -2.31
N ASP A 67 -4.97 9.89 -1.79
CA ASP A 67 -3.92 9.61 -0.82
C ASP A 67 -4.39 9.63 0.65
N ILE A 68 -5.37 10.48 1.01
CA ILE A 68 -5.76 10.73 2.42
C ILE A 68 -6.17 9.44 3.13
N TYR A 69 -6.93 8.58 2.47
CA TYR A 69 -7.36 7.31 3.05
C TYR A 69 -6.17 6.44 3.47
N GLY A 70 -5.20 6.22 2.57
CA GLY A 70 -4.02 5.41 2.84
C GLY A 70 -3.18 6.00 3.98
N PHE A 71 -3.04 7.33 4.01
CA PHE A 71 -2.34 8.03 5.09
C PHE A 71 -3.00 7.81 6.45
N LEU A 72 -4.32 7.93 6.51
CA LEU A 72 -5.07 7.75 7.75
C LEU A 72 -5.07 6.27 8.16
N VAL A 73 -5.20 5.32 7.22
CA VAL A 73 -5.04 3.89 7.50
C VAL A 73 -3.67 3.63 8.12
N GLY A 74 -2.58 4.01 7.44
CA GLY A 74 -1.22 3.74 7.91
C GLY A 74 -0.88 4.44 9.23
N GLY A 75 -1.29 5.70 9.39
CA GLY A 75 -1.04 6.49 10.60
C GLY A 75 -1.81 6.01 11.82
N PHE A 76 -3.06 5.57 11.64
CA PHE A 76 -3.90 5.09 12.75
C PHE A 76 -3.79 3.59 13.03
N LEU A 77 -3.15 2.80 12.16
CA LEU A 77 -3.10 1.34 12.29
C LEU A 77 -2.55 0.88 13.65
N ILE A 78 -1.43 1.47 14.10
CA ILE A 78 -0.82 1.17 15.40
C ILE A 78 -1.77 1.56 16.54
N THR A 79 -2.34 2.75 16.45
CA THR A 79 -3.24 3.31 17.45
C THR A 79 -4.48 2.44 17.61
N MET A 80 -5.12 2.07 16.51
CA MET A 80 -6.37 1.31 16.51
C MET A 80 -6.15 -0.17 16.89
N GLY A 81 -4.98 -0.74 16.60
CA GLY A 81 -4.58 -2.04 17.14
C GLY A 81 -4.57 -2.04 18.68
N ASN A 82 -3.83 -1.11 19.29
CA ASN A 82 -3.76 -0.96 20.75
C ASN A 82 -5.15 -0.64 21.36
N LEU A 83 -5.95 0.15 20.65
CA LEU A 83 -7.31 0.48 21.05
C LEU A 83 -8.21 -0.78 21.06
N GLY A 84 -8.06 -1.64 20.05
CA GLY A 84 -8.78 -2.91 19.93
C GLY A 84 -8.46 -3.87 21.06
N ASP A 85 -7.19 -4.00 21.43
CA ASP A 85 -6.77 -4.87 22.54
C ASP A 85 -7.36 -4.41 23.88
N ARG A 86 -7.50 -3.11 24.09
CA ARG A 86 -8.05 -2.52 25.33
C ARG A 86 -9.57 -2.51 25.40
N PHE A 87 -10.26 -2.05 24.35
CA PHE A 87 -11.72 -1.90 24.38
C PHE A 87 -12.46 -3.20 24.08
N GLY A 88 -11.77 -4.16 23.48
CA GLY A 88 -12.33 -5.40 22.97
C GLY A 88 -12.28 -5.41 21.45
N ARG A 89 -11.62 -6.43 20.89
CA ARG A 89 -11.34 -6.53 19.45
C ARG A 89 -12.62 -6.59 18.62
N ARG A 90 -13.66 -7.26 19.12
CA ARG A 90 -14.96 -7.33 18.44
C ARG A 90 -15.70 -5.99 18.52
N ARG A 91 -15.71 -5.33 19.67
CA ARG A 91 -16.33 -3.99 19.81
C ARG A 91 -15.66 -2.97 18.89
N MET A 92 -14.33 -2.97 18.84
CA MET A 92 -13.58 -2.08 17.97
C MET A 92 -13.90 -2.35 16.49
N LEU A 93 -13.92 -3.61 16.08
CA LEU A 93 -14.31 -4.01 14.72
C LEU A 93 -15.72 -3.51 14.36
N LEU A 94 -16.70 -3.69 15.24
CA LEU A 94 -18.09 -3.28 14.97
C LEU A 94 -18.25 -1.76 14.96
N LEU A 95 -17.58 -1.04 15.86
CA LEU A 95 -17.58 0.42 15.89
C LEU A 95 -16.93 0.98 14.61
N GLY A 96 -15.74 0.49 14.27
CA GLY A 96 -15.03 0.87 13.07
C GLY A 96 -15.81 0.58 11.80
N ALA A 97 -16.41 -0.61 11.69
CA ALA A 97 -17.28 -0.96 10.59
C ALA A 97 -18.51 -0.03 10.50
N SER A 98 -19.14 0.32 11.63
CA SER A 98 -20.28 1.26 11.64
C SER A 98 -19.88 2.64 11.12
N VAL A 99 -18.75 3.17 11.60
CA VAL A 99 -18.20 4.45 11.11
C VAL A 99 -17.84 4.35 9.62
N PHE A 100 -17.28 3.23 9.19
CA PHE A 100 -16.96 2.97 7.79
C PHE A 100 -18.21 3.05 6.91
N ALA A 101 -19.30 2.37 7.27
CA ALA A 101 -20.55 2.42 6.49
C ALA A 101 -21.14 3.83 6.42
N VAL A 102 -21.14 4.58 7.53
CA VAL A 102 -21.62 5.98 7.52
C VAL A 102 -20.73 6.86 6.65
N ALA A 103 -19.41 6.72 6.77
CA ALA A 103 -18.45 7.47 5.96
C ALA A 103 -18.53 7.10 4.47
N SER A 104 -18.81 5.84 4.14
CA SER A 104 -19.08 5.39 2.77
C SER A 104 -20.31 6.06 2.18
N ILE A 105 -21.38 6.21 2.96
CA ILE A 105 -22.59 6.93 2.53
C ILE A 105 -22.27 8.42 2.34
N LEU A 106 -21.53 9.04 3.26
CA LEU A 106 -21.08 10.42 3.12
C LEU A 106 -20.23 10.64 1.85
N ALA A 107 -19.33 9.70 1.54
CA ALA A 107 -18.53 9.73 0.32
C ALA A 107 -19.39 9.58 -0.95
N ALA A 108 -20.35 8.64 -0.95
CA ALA A 108 -21.25 8.37 -2.07
C ALA A 108 -22.13 9.57 -2.46
N TYR A 109 -22.48 10.42 -1.49
CA TYR A 109 -23.32 11.60 -1.68
C TYR A 109 -22.54 12.90 -1.47
N SER A 110 -21.22 12.89 -1.66
CA SER A 110 -20.41 14.10 -1.54
C SER A 110 -20.77 15.10 -2.64
N THR A 111 -20.99 16.35 -2.25
CA THR A 111 -21.34 17.46 -3.16
C THR A 111 -20.17 18.39 -3.46
N SER A 112 -19.03 18.19 -2.80
CA SER A 112 -17.79 18.95 -3.05
C SER A 112 -16.56 18.07 -2.84
N ALA A 113 -15.43 18.46 -3.41
CA ALA A 113 -14.16 17.75 -3.25
C ALA A 113 -13.69 17.72 -1.78
N GLU A 114 -13.90 18.81 -1.02
CA GLU A 114 -13.55 18.87 0.41
C GLU A 114 -14.39 17.90 1.23
N MET A 115 -15.69 17.80 0.94
CA MET A 115 -16.58 16.85 1.59
C MET A 115 -16.10 15.41 1.33
N LEU A 116 -15.71 15.11 0.09
CA LEU A 116 -15.18 13.80 -0.26
C LEU A 116 -13.83 13.52 0.44
N ILE A 117 -12.92 14.49 0.48
CA ILE A 117 -11.64 14.35 1.22
C ILE A 117 -11.90 14.06 2.70
N ALA A 118 -12.84 14.78 3.33
CA ALA A 118 -13.21 14.55 4.72
C ALA A 118 -13.83 13.16 4.94
N ALA A 119 -14.73 12.73 4.05
CA ALA A 119 -15.32 11.39 4.09
C ALA A 119 -14.25 10.29 3.91
N ARG A 120 -13.29 10.49 3.01
CA ARG A 120 -12.14 9.61 2.79
C ARG A 120 -11.21 9.54 4.01
N ALA A 121 -11.00 10.66 4.69
CA ALA A 121 -10.25 10.69 5.94
C ALA A 121 -10.94 9.85 7.02
N LEU A 122 -12.27 9.98 7.16
CA LEU A 122 -13.07 9.16 8.08
C LEU A 122 -13.02 7.66 7.70
N LEU A 123 -13.13 7.33 6.41
CA LEU A 123 -12.96 5.96 5.91
C LEU A 123 -11.58 5.39 6.27
N GLY A 124 -10.52 6.19 6.17
CA GLY A 124 -9.18 5.74 6.53
C GLY A 124 -9.01 5.46 8.02
N ILE A 125 -9.54 6.34 8.88
CA ILE A 125 -9.55 6.15 10.34
C ILE A 125 -10.36 4.89 10.71
N ALA A 126 -11.53 4.72 10.11
CA ALA A 126 -12.37 3.55 10.31
C ALA A 126 -11.70 2.26 9.79
N GLY A 127 -11.10 2.32 8.60
CA GLY A 127 -10.38 1.22 7.97
C GLY A 127 -9.17 0.74 8.78
N ALA A 128 -8.47 1.65 9.46
CA ALA A 128 -7.36 1.34 10.36
C ALA A 128 -7.76 0.39 11.51
N THR A 129 -9.04 0.33 11.87
CA THR A 129 -9.54 -0.57 12.92
C THR A 129 -9.72 -2.02 12.45
N LEU A 130 -9.90 -2.23 11.13
CA LEU A 130 -10.41 -3.49 10.59
C LEU A 130 -9.32 -4.56 10.54
N ALA A 131 -8.17 -4.27 9.92
CA ALA A 131 -7.07 -5.21 9.76
C ALA A 131 -6.55 -5.80 11.10
N PRO A 132 -6.19 -4.99 12.13
CA PRO A 132 -5.69 -5.52 13.39
C PRO A 132 -6.77 -6.31 14.13
N SER A 133 -8.01 -5.81 14.16
CA SER A 133 -9.11 -6.47 14.86
C SER A 133 -9.48 -7.82 14.22
N THR A 134 -9.54 -7.89 12.88
CA THR A 134 -9.89 -9.12 12.14
C THR A 134 -8.82 -10.19 12.29
N LEU A 135 -7.55 -9.85 12.06
CA LEU A 135 -6.43 -10.79 12.23
C LEU A 135 -6.39 -11.35 13.65
N SER A 136 -6.64 -10.48 14.62
CA SER A 136 -6.54 -10.85 16.02
C SER A 136 -7.75 -11.62 16.56
N LEU A 137 -8.92 -11.47 15.93
CA LEU A 137 -10.06 -12.35 16.17
C LEU A 137 -9.86 -13.72 15.51
N ILE A 138 -9.22 -13.78 14.33
CA ILE A 138 -8.86 -15.04 13.66
C ILE A 138 -7.92 -15.88 14.54
N THR A 139 -6.88 -15.27 15.12
CA THR A 139 -5.95 -15.97 16.03
C THR A 139 -6.65 -16.46 17.31
N THR A 140 -7.76 -15.84 17.70
CA THR A 140 -8.56 -16.26 18.85
C THR A 140 -9.54 -17.38 18.49
N LEU A 141 -10.13 -17.35 17.29
CA LEU A 141 -11.08 -18.33 16.78
C LEU A 141 -10.42 -19.67 16.44
N PHE A 142 -9.22 -19.64 15.86
CA PHE A 142 -8.53 -20.85 15.38
C PHE A 142 -7.33 -21.17 16.25
N ARG A 143 -7.47 -22.18 17.11
CA ARG A 143 -6.39 -22.67 17.99
C ARG A 143 -5.53 -23.75 17.35
N ASP A 144 -6.07 -24.52 16.41
CA ASP A 144 -5.31 -25.49 15.64
C ASP A 144 -4.37 -24.76 14.65
N PRO A 145 -3.05 -25.01 14.67
CA PRO A 145 -2.10 -24.30 13.81
C PRO A 145 -2.35 -24.45 12.30
N ARG A 146 -2.89 -25.60 11.85
CA ARG A 146 -3.18 -25.82 10.42
C ARG A 146 -4.40 -25.02 10.00
N GLN A 147 -5.45 -25.01 10.83
CA GLN A 147 -6.65 -24.22 10.59
C GLN A 147 -6.38 -22.72 10.70
N LEU A 148 -5.54 -22.29 11.65
CA LEU A 148 -5.11 -20.91 11.77
C LEU A 148 -4.36 -20.44 10.52
N GLY A 149 -3.40 -21.23 10.03
CA GLY A 149 -2.69 -20.93 8.79
C GLY A 149 -3.62 -20.85 7.57
N PHE A 150 -4.65 -21.71 7.51
CA PHE A 150 -5.68 -21.61 6.46
C PHE A 150 -6.54 -20.34 6.61
N ALA A 151 -6.99 -20.02 7.82
CA ALA A 151 -7.81 -18.85 8.10
C ALA A 151 -7.07 -17.54 7.79
N ILE A 152 -5.80 -17.43 8.15
CA ILE A 152 -4.93 -16.30 7.76
C ILE A 152 -4.77 -16.25 6.24
N GLY A 153 -4.65 -17.41 5.58
CA GLY A 153 -4.63 -17.50 4.12
C GLY A 153 -5.90 -16.98 3.46
N VAL A 154 -7.08 -17.32 3.99
CA VAL A 154 -8.37 -16.79 3.51
C VAL A 154 -8.47 -15.29 3.75
N TRP A 155 -8.05 -14.81 4.92
CA TRP A 155 -8.02 -13.39 5.26
C TRP A 155 -7.12 -12.59 4.31
N ALA A 156 -5.89 -13.04 4.07
CA ALA A 156 -4.99 -12.42 3.10
C ALA A 156 -5.54 -12.53 1.66
N GLY A 157 -6.10 -13.70 1.33
CA GLY A 157 -6.76 -13.94 0.05
C GLY A 157 -7.99 -13.06 -0.19
N SER A 158 -8.61 -12.50 0.86
CA SER A 158 -9.74 -11.58 0.75
C SER A 158 -9.29 -10.19 0.30
N PHE A 159 -8.13 -9.71 0.78
CA PHE A 159 -7.52 -8.47 0.26
C PHE A 159 -7.18 -8.60 -1.21
N THR A 160 -6.58 -9.73 -1.58
CA THR A 160 -6.39 -10.16 -2.96
C THR A 160 -7.72 -10.12 -3.72
N ALA A 161 -8.71 -10.92 -3.34
CA ALA A 161 -9.98 -11.01 -4.05
C ALA A 161 -10.64 -9.64 -4.25
N GLY A 162 -10.65 -8.78 -3.24
CA GLY A 162 -11.18 -7.42 -3.33
C GLY A 162 -10.44 -6.56 -4.36
N ALA A 163 -9.13 -6.71 -4.48
CA ALA A 163 -8.35 -5.96 -5.45
C ALA A 163 -8.53 -6.45 -6.91
N ILE A 164 -8.84 -7.75 -7.15
CA ILE A 164 -9.20 -8.26 -8.49
C ILE A 164 -10.64 -7.86 -8.83
N LEU A 165 -11.54 -8.12 -7.90
CA LEU A 165 -12.95 -7.89 -8.11
C LEU A 165 -13.27 -6.39 -8.14
N GLY A 166 -12.40 -5.54 -7.56
CA GLY A 166 -12.61 -4.10 -7.44
C GLY A 166 -12.78 -3.43 -8.79
N PRO A 167 -11.78 -3.45 -9.68
CA PRO A 167 -11.93 -2.86 -11.01
C PRO A 167 -13.11 -3.44 -11.81
N VAL A 168 -13.40 -4.74 -11.67
CA VAL A 168 -14.51 -5.39 -12.40
C VAL A 168 -15.86 -4.92 -11.89
N ILE A 169 -16.12 -5.01 -10.59
CA ILE A 169 -17.39 -4.61 -9.96
C ILE A 169 -17.53 -3.09 -10.02
N GLY A 170 -16.44 -2.36 -9.76
CA GLY A 170 -16.37 -0.91 -9.88
C GLY A 170 -16.70 -0.44 -11.28
N GLY A 171 -16.13 -1.06 -12.32
CA GLY A 171 -16.46 -0.75 -13.71
C GLY A 171 -17.94 -0.97 -14.02
N VAL A 172 -18.51 -2.10 -13.59
CA VAL A 172 -19.96 -2.35 -13.74
C VAL A 172 -20.78 -1.29 -13.00
N MET A 173 -20.38 -0.90 -11.79
CA MET A 173 -21.08 0.15 -11.05
C MET A 173 -21.02 1.49 -11.77
N LEU A 174 -19.88 1.90 -12.31
CA LEU A 174 -19.72 3.17 -13.03
C LEU A 174 -20.39 3.17 -14.41
N GLU A 175 -20.59 2.00 -15.01
CA GLU A 175 -21.30 1.85 -16.29
C GLU A 175 -22.82 2.05 -16.12
N TYR A 176 -23.40 1.45 -15.07
CA TYR A 176 -24.86 1.44 -14.87
C TYR A 176 -25.37 2.42 -13.82
N PHE A 177 -24.49 2.95 -12.97
CA PHE A 177 -24.83 3.84 -11.85
C PHE A 177 -23.87 5.04 -11.79
N TRP A 178 -24.20 6.05 -10.97
CA TRP A 178 -23.35 7.23 -10.79
C TRP A 178 -22.08 6.89 -10.00
N TRP A 179 -21.06 7.76 -10.07
CA TRP A 179 -19.75 7.51 -9.45
C TRP A 179 -19.80 7.20 -7.95
N GLY A 180 -20.72 7.80 -7.21
CA GLY A 180 -20.87 7.60 -5.77
C GLY A 180 -21.30 6.19 -5.37
N SER A 181 -21.92 5.44 -6.30
CA SER A 181 -22.36 4.06 -6.07
C SER A 181 -21.23 3.12 -5.65
N VAL A 182 -19.99 3.41 -6.08
CA VAL A 182 -18.81 2.60 -5.75
C VAL A 182 -18.50 2.57 -4.26
N PHE A 183 -18.74 3.67 -3.55
CA PHE A 183 -18.55 3.74 -2.10
C PHE A 183 -19.61 2.93 -1.35
N LEU A 184 -20.78 2.73 -1.96
CA LEU A 184 -21.88 1.96 -1.38
C LEU A 184 -21.69 0.45 -1.49
N LEU A 185 -20.78 -0.03 -2.35
CA LEU A 185 -20.42 -1.46 -2.41
C LEU A 185 -20.02 -2.01 -1.04
N GLY A 186 -19.35 -1.16 -0.24
CA GLY A 186 -19.01 -1.27 1.18
C GLY A 186 -20.15 -1.67 2.13
N VAL A 187 -21.32 -1.09 1.89
CA VAL A 187 -22.33 -0.99 2.93
C VAL A 187 -23.02 -2.33 3.21
N PRO A 188 -23.45 -3.13 2.21
CA PRO A 188 -24.12 -4.41 2.46
C PRO A 188 -23.28 -5.41 3.26
N ALA A 189 -21.98 -5.51 2.98
CA ALA A 189 -21.11 -6.45 3.67
C ALA A 189 -20.78 -5.99 5.10
N VAL A 190 -20.64 -4.67 5.32
CA VAL A 190 -20.57 -4.11 6.67
C VAL A 190 -21.87 -4.38 7.45
N LEU A 191 -23.03 -4.19 6.85
CA LEU A 191 -24.30 -4.50 7.51
C LEU A 191 -24.40 -5.97 7.91
N LEU A 192 -23.93 -6.89 7.05
CA LEU A 192 -23.86 -8.30 7.38
C LEU A 192 -22.91 -8.58 8.55
N LEU A 193 -21.75 -7.92 8.59
CA LEU A 193 -20.82 -7.98 9.72
C LEU A 193 -21.46 -7.47 11.01
N LEU A 194 -22.17 -6.33 10.96
CA LEU A 194 -22.84 -5.75 12.12
C LEU A 194 -23.98 -6.64 12.64
N LEU A 195 -24.68 -7.33 11.74
CA LEU A 195 -25.79 -8.21 12.10
C LEU A 195 -25.29 -9.58 12.63
N VAL A 196 -24.32 -10.19 11.96
CA VAL A 196 -23.87 -11.57 12.25
C VAL A 196 -22.72 -11.58 13.26
N GLY A 197 -21.80 -10.62 13.17
CA GLY A 197 -20.59 -10.51 13.98
C GLY A 197 -20.82 -10.64 15.51
N PRO A 198 -21.80 -9.94 16.12
CA PRO A 198 -22.07 -10.05 17.55
C PRO A 198 -22.42 -11.47 18.02
N ARG A 199 -23.01 -12.30 17.14
CA ARG A 199 -23.44 -13.67 17.45
C ARG A 199 -22.32 -14.67 17.28
N VAL A 200 -21.50 -14.52 16.24
CA VAL A 200 -20.48 -15.52 15.87
C VAL A 200 -19.10 -15.21 16.43
N LEU A 201 -18.75 -13.93 16.62
CA LEU A 201 -17.44 -13.51 17.06
C LEU A 201 -17.35 -13.47 18.60
N PRO A 202 -16.30 -14.05 19.20
CA PRO A 202 -16.03 -13.91 20.62
C PRO A 202 -15.60 -12.47 20.94
N GLU A 203 -15.87 -12.02 22.16
CA GLU A 203 -15.22 -10.83 22.69
C GLU A 203 -13.87 -11.22 23.27
N PHE A 204 -12.81 -10.55 22.83
CA PHE A 204 -11.50 -10.68 23.46
C PHE A 204 -11.00 -9.29 23.81
N ARG A 205 -10.62 -9.12 25.07
CA ARG A 205 -9.99 -7.94 25.62
C ARG A 205 -8.77 -8.39 26.40
N ASP A 206 -7.64 -7.74 26.17
CA ASP A 206 -6.43 -8.00 26.94
C ASP A 206 -6.62 -7.45 28.37
N PRO A 207 -6.61 -8.30 29.42
CA PRO A 207 -6.74 -7.87 30.81
C PRO A 207 -5.57 -7.02 31.30
N THR A 208 -4.42 -7.14 30.63
CA THR A 208 -3.15 -6.48 30.99
C THR A 208 -2.87 -5.23 30.16
N ALA A 209 -3.74 -4.88 29.20
CA ALA A 209 -3.57 -3.70 28.38
C ALA A 209 -3.43 -2.42 29.24
N GLY A 210 -2.29 -1.73 29.08
CA GLY A 210 -1.98 -0.49 29.79
C GLY A 210 -2.89 0.69 29.44
N ARG A 211 -2.58 1.88 30.01
CA ARG A 211 -3.30 3.12 29.69
C ARG A 211 -2.93 3.59 28.29
N ILE A 212 -3.90 4.10 27.54
CA ILE A 212 -3.63 4.73 26.23
C ILE A 212 -2.77 5.97 26.46
N ASP A 213 -1.58 5.94 25.88
CA ASP A 213 -0.72 7.10 25.82
C ASP A 213 -1.10 7.97 24.62
N LEU A 214 -2.11 8.82 24.81
CA LEU A 214 -2.61 9.74 23.77
C LEU A 214 -1.48 10.64 23.24
N THR A 215 -0.50 10.98 24.07
CA THR A 215 0.68 11.72 23.64
C THR A 215 1.50 10.94 22.63
N SER A 216 1.70 9.64 22.84
CA SER A 216 2.41 8.79 21.88
C SER A 216 1.64 8.58 20.58
N VAL A 217 0.29 8.51 20.65
CA VAL A 217 -0.57 8.50 19.46
C VAL A 217 -0.39 9.78 18.65
N LEU A 218 -0.50 10.95 19.28
CA LEU A 218 -0.36 12.25 18.61
C LEU A 218 1.04 12.45 18.04
N LEU A 219 2.09 12.05 18.77
CA LEU A 219 3.46 12.10 18.28
C LEU A 219 3.69 11.13 17.10
N SER A 220 3.08 9.95 17.10
CA SER A 220 3.16 9.00 15.99
C SER A 220 2.45 9.53 14.74
N LEU A 221 1.24 10.07 14.88
CA LEU A 221 0.49 10.69 13.78
C LEU A 221 1.21 11.93 13.25
N GLY A 222 1.68 12.79 14.16
CA GLY A 222 2.47 13.98 13.84
C GLY A 222 3.85 13.66 13.26
N ALA A 223 4.34 12.42 13.41
CA ALA A 223 5.53 11.94 12.72
C ALA A 223 5.19 11.45 11.33
N ILE A 224 4.23 10.51 11.20
CA ILE A 224 3.94 9.80 9.95
C ILE A 224 3.28 10.71 8.92
N LEU A 225 2.22 11.45 9.28
CA LEU A 225 1.44 12.22 8.30
C LEU A 225 2.25 13.36 7.67
N PRO A 226 2.91 14.26 8.44
CA PRO A 226 3.70 15.34 7.86
C PRO A 226 4.93 14.84 7.12
N PHE A 227 5.54 13.74 7.58
CA PHE A 227 6.68 13.14 6.90
C PHE A 227 6.29 12.60 5.53
N VAL A 228 5.27 11.74 5.46
CA VAL A 228 4.83 11.14 4.18
C VAL A 228 4.34 12.22 3.22
N TYR A 229 3.53 13.18 3.71
CA TYR A 229 3.12 14.34 2.93
C TYR A 229 4.33 15.12 2.41
N GLY A 230 5.27 15.44 3.30
CA GLY A 230 6.46 16.20 2.97
C GLY A 230 7.34 15.51 1.94
N VAL A 231 7.55 14.17 2.01
CA VAL A 231 8.31 13.44 0.99
C VAL A 231 7.59 13.46 -0.36
N LYS A 232 6.28 13.18 -0.39
CA LYS A 232 5.51 13.18 -1.64
C LYS A 232 5.48 14.56 -2.29
N GLU A 233 5.33 15.61 -1.51
CA GLU A 233 5.29 16.98 -2.00
C GLU A 233 6.67 17.49 -2.42
N LEU A 234 7.72 17.10 -1.71
CA LEU A 234 9.12 17.35 -2.10
C LEU A 234 9.45 16.64 -3.42
N ALA A 235 8.94 15.43 -3.63
CA ALA A 235 9.13 14.69 -4.88
C ALA A 235 8.43 15.35 -6.08
N ARG A 236 7.33 16.07 -5.85
CA ARG A 236 6.55 16.74 -6.90
C ARG A 236 7.03 18.15 -7.19
N HIS A 237 7.20 18.97 -6.16
CA HIS A 237 7.47 20.40 -6.28
C HIS A 237 8.93 20.76 -5.96
N GLY A 238 9.76 19.76 -5.66
CA GLY A 238 11.13 19.98 -5.23
C GLY A 238 11.22 20.64 -3.86
N TRP A 239 12.37 21.27 -3.59
CA TRP A 239 12.66 21.93 -2.33
C TRP A 239 11.86 23.23 -2.18
N ALA A 240 10.72 23.14 -1.49
CA ALA A 240 9.91 24.29 -1.10
C ALA A 240 9.76 24.37 0.42
N LEU A 241 9.44 25.57 0.93
CA LEU A 241 9.32 25.81 2.38
C LEU A 241 8.25 24.91 3.02
N GLY A 242 7.10 24.71 2.37
CA GLY A 242 6.00 23.87 2.87
C GLY A 242 6.40 22.40 3.05
N PRO A 243 6.84 21.69 1.99
CA PRO A 243 7.31 20.31 2.08
C PRO A 243 8.45 20.11 3.07
N THR A 244 9.41 21.05 3.07
CA THR A 244 10.58 20.99 3.97
C THR A 244 10.17 21.18 5.43
N ALA A 245 9.23 22.09 5.71
CA ALA A 245 8.68 22.29 7.05
C ALA A 245 7.87 21.07 7.51
N ALA A 246 7.08 20.46 6.63
CA ALA A 246 6.33 19.23 6.95
C ALA A 246 7.28 18.06 7.23
N LEU A 247 8.36 17.90 6.47
CA LEU A 247 9.42 16.92 6.73
C LEU A 247 10.10 17.19 8.07
N ALA A 248 10.51 18.42 8.33
CA ALA A 248 11.17 18.79 9.58
C ALA A 248 10.25 18.54 10.80
N LEU A 249 8.96 18.87 10.67
CA LEU A 249 7.96 18.59 11.68
C LEU A 249 7.81 17.08 11.91
N GLY A 250 7.65 16.30 10.84
CA GLY A 250 7.54 14.84 10.90
C GLY A 250 8.75 14.17 11.56
N VAL A 251 9.97 14.57 11.16
CA VAL A 251 11.22 14.10 11.77
C VAL A 251 11.29 14.51 13.24
N GLY A 252 10.98 15.77 13.57
CA GLY A 252 10.99 16.27 14.93
C GLY A 252 10.03 15.50 15.85
N MET A 253 8.78 15.32 15.42
CA MET A 253 7.78 14.53 16.14
C MET A 253 8.18 13.05 16.24
N GLY A 254 8.80 12.48 15.21
CA GLY A 254 9.32 11.12 15.23
C GLY A 254 10.46 10.93 16.24
N VAL A 255 11.40 11.88 16.32
CA VAL A 255 12.47 11.85 17.33
C VAL A 255 11.89 11.94 18.74
N LEU A 256 10.90 12.82 18.96
CA LEU A 256 10.20 12.94 20.24
C LEU A 256 9.45 11.65 20.59
N PHE A 257 8.74 11.06 19.62
CA PHE A 257 8.07 9.77 19.76
C PHE A 257 9.04 8.68 20.20
N LEU A 258 10.15 8.49 19.48
CA LEU A 258 11.14 7.45 19.78
C LEU A 258 11.82 7.66 21.13
N ARG A 259 12.13 8.90 21.50
CA ARG A 259 12.68 9.23 22.84
C ARG A 259 11.69 8.87 23.94
N ARG A 260 10.41 9.17 23.75
CA ARG A 260 9.35 8.83 24.70
C ARG A 260 9.17 7.31 24.80
N GLN A 261 9.09 6.59 23.68
CA GLN A 261 8.91 5.14 23.66
C GLN A 261 10.00 4.40 24.44
N ARG A 262 11.25 4.90 24.43
CA ARG A 262 12.36 4.30 25.21
C ARG A 262 12.18 4.38 26.72
N GLY A 263 11.42 5.36 27.22
CA GLY A 263 11.21 5.58 28.64
C GLY A 263 9.91 4.99 29.20
N LEU A 264 9.02 4.47 28.35
CA LEU A 264 7.75 3.90 28.78
C LEU A 264 7.90 2.43 29.19
N THR A 265 7.20 2.06 30.25
CA THR A 265 7.10 0.66 30.71
C THR A 265 6.27 -0.21 29.77
N ASP A 266 5.28 0.39 29.10
CA ASP A 266 4.43 -0.26 28.09
C ASP A 266 4.40 0.60 26.81
N PRO A 267 5.44 0.49 25.95
CA PRO A 267 5.54 1.31 24.74
C PRO A 267 4.60 0.83 23.63
N MET A 268 4.00 1.79 22.92
CA MET A 268 3.21 1.54 21.71
C MET A 268 4.02 0.87 20.59
N LEU A 269 5.31 1.19 20.49
CA LEU A 269 6.23 0.57 19.54
C LEU A 269 7.42 -0.01 20.31
N ASP A 270 7.52 -1.33 20.33
CA ASP A 270 8.63 -2.03 20.97
C ASP A 270 9.89 -1.95 20.10
N LEU A 271 10.81 -1.06 20.48
CA LEU A 271 12.06 -0.86 19.76
C LEU A 271 13.01 -2.06 19.85
N SER A 272 12.77 -3.02 20.75
CA SER A 272 13.57 -4.24 20.81
C SER A 272 13.41 -5.11 19.56
N LEU A 273 12.29 -4.99 18.83
CA LEU A 273 12.06 -5.69 17.57
C LEU A 273 13.12 -5.34 16.51
N PHE A 274 13.62 -4.11 16.51
CA PHE A 274 14.70 -3.67 15.59
C PHE A 274 16.06 -4.30 15.90
N ARG A 275 16.24 -4.92 17.08
CA ARG A 275 17.43 -5.72 17.40
C ARG A 275 17.38 -7.09 16.73
N ILE A 276 16.20 -7.57 16.33
CA ILE A 276 16.02 -8.84 15.63
C ILE A 276 16.49 -8.65 14.18
N GLY A 277 17.55 -9.39 13.80
CA GLY A 277 18.16 -9.28 12.47
C GLY A 277 17.16 -9.50 11.33
N ALA A 278 16.34 -10.56 11.41
CA ALA A 278 15.34 -10.90 10.40
C ALA A 278 14.27 -9.80 10.22
N PHE A 279 13.82 -9.18 11.32
CA PHE A 279 12.85 -8.09 11.31
C PHE A 279 13.42 -6.86 10.60
N ARG A 280 14.64 -6.45 10.99
CA ARG A 280 15.33 -5.30 10.40
C ARG A 280 15.60 -5.51 8.91
N VAL A 281 16.10 -6.68 8.52
CA VAL A 281 16.35 -7.02 7.11
C VAL A 281 15.06 -6.97 6.30
N SER A 282 13.97 -7.54 6.83
CA SER A 282 12.66 -7.53 6.14
C SER A 282 12.14 -6.11 5.88
N LEU A 283 12.17 -5.23 6.89
CA LEU A 283 11.73 -3.85 6.74
C LEU A 283 12.62 -3.04 5.78
N LEU A 284 13.94 -3.25 5.81
CA LEU A 284 14.87 -2.60 4.90
C LEU A 284 14.72 -3.10 3.47
N SER A 285 14.47 -4.39 3.26
CA SER A 285 14.21 -4.95 1.93
C SER A 285 12.92 -4.41 1.32
N LEU A 286 11.85 -4.27 2.11
CA LEU A 286 10.60 -3.64 1.68
C LEU A 286 10.79 -2.17 1.32
N LEU A 287 11.52 -1.43 2.16
CA LEU A 287 11.86 -0.02 1.92
C LEU A 287 12.70 0.13 0.63
N ALA A 288 13.73 -0.69 0.45
CA ALA A 288 14.59 -0.67 -0.72
C ALA A 288 13.82 -1.03 -1.99
N TYR A 289 13.02 -2.09 -1.96
CA TYR A 289 12.17 -2.49 -3.08
C TYR A 289 11.22 -1.38 -3.50
N SER A 290 10.50 -0.79 -2.54
CA SER A 290 9.55 0.28 -2.82
C SER A 290 10.23 1.57 -3.27
N SER A 291 11.42 1.88 -2.75
CA SER A 291 12.23 3.01 -3.24
C SER A 291 12.70 2.82 -4.66
N LEU A 292 13.18 1.64 -5.02
CA LEU A 292 13.65 1.39 -6.37
C LEU A 292 12.49 1.30 -7.38
N THR A 293 11.27 0.99 -6.97
CA THR A 293 10.14 0.80 -7.89
C THR A 293 9.09 1.92 -7.85
N GLY A 294 9.10 2.78 -6.83
CA GLY A 294 8.12 3.86 -6.66
C GLY A 294 8.10 4.88 -7.80
N ALA A 295 9.29 5.27 -8.29
CA ALA A 295 9.38 6.17 -9.45
C ALA A 295 8.92 5.50 -10.76
N THR A 296 9.15 4.19 -10.91
CA THR A 296 8.73 3.44 -12.10
C THR A 296 7.23 3.50 -12.30
N LEU A 297 6.44 3.37 -11.23
CA LEU A 297 4.98 3.46 -11.29
C LEU A 297 4.50 4.85 -11.79
N LEU A 298 5.14 5.92 -11.30
CA LEU A 298 4.86 7.29 -11.71
C LEU A 298 5.15 7.47 -13.20
N PHE A 299 6.35 7.09 -13.66
CA PHE A 299 6.72 7.22 -15.07
C PHE A 299 5.86 6.36 -16.00
N MET A 300 5.53 5.14 -15.58
CA MET A 300 4.65 4.25 -16.34
C MET A 300 3.26 4.86 -16.53
N THR A 301 2.68 5.41 -15.48
CA THR A 301 1.35 6.05 -15.53
C THR A 301 1.37 7.28 -16.45
N GLN A 302 2.42 8.10 -16.34
CA GLN A 302 2.62 9.27 -17.19
C GLN A 302 2.91 8.89 -18.65
N TYR A 303 3.63 7.79 -18.90
CA TYR A 303 3.86 7.27 -20.24
C TYR A 303 2.53 6.88 -20.89
N LEU A 304 1.70 6.08 -20.20
CA LEU A 304 0.41 5.63 -20.73
C LEU A 304 -0.50 6.80 -21.09
N GLN A 305 -0.55 7.84 -20.27
CA GLN A 305 -1.44 8.99 -20.49
C GLN A 305 -0.86 10.01 -21.48
N SER A 306 0.38 10.46 -21.26
CA SER A 306 0.95 11.60 -21.99
C SER A 306 1.73 11.21 -23.23
N VAL A 307 2.31 10.00 -23.27
CA VAL A 307 3.04 9.48 -24.45
C VAL A 307 2.12 8.64 -25.33
N ALA A 308 1.48 7.62 -24.76
CA ALA A 308 0.57 6.74 -25.49
C ALA A 308 -0.83 7.35 -25.71
N GLY A 309 -1.12 8.49 -25.10
CA GLY A 309 -2.37 9.24 -25.31
C GLY A 309 -3.61 8.53 -24.75
N LEU A 310 -3.44 7.58 -23.83
CA LEU A 310 -4.56 6.89 -23.22
C LEU A 310 -5.31 7.82 -22.28
N SER A 311 -6.62 7.64 -22.21
CA SER A 311 -7.40 8.23 -21.12
C SER A 311 -6.88 7.69 -19.77
N PRO A 312 -7.07 8.42 -18.65
CA PRO A 312 -6.73 7.90 -17.32
C PRO A 312 -7.38 6.55 -17.03
N LEU A 313 -8.60 6.33 -17.54
CA LEU A 313 -9.33 5.06 -17.43
C LEU A 313 -8.59 3.94 -18.17
N ASP A 314 -8.26 4.15 -19.45
CA ASP A 314 -7.58 3.15 -20.27
C ASP A 314 -6.17 2.84 -19.75
N ALA A 315 -5.46 3.85 -19.25
CA ALA A 315 -4.19 3.67 -18.55
C ALA A 315 -4.34 2.80 -17.30
N GLY A 316 -5.39 3.03 -16.51
CA GLY A 316 -5.75 2.17 -15.36
C GLY A 316 -6.09 0.74 -15.78
N LEU A 317 -6.86 0.55 -16.86
CA LEU A 317 -7.20 -0.77 -17.40
C LEU A 317 -5.97 -1.52 -17.90
N ALA A 318 -5.02 -0.82 -18.54
CA ALA A 318 -3.74 -1.40 -18.97
C ALA A 318 -2.89 -1.91 -17.79
N MET A 319 -3.09 -1.38 -16.58
CA MET A 319 -2.38 -1.82 -15.38
C MET A 319 -3.00 -3.07 -14.71
N ILE A 320 -4.26 -3.41 -15.01
CA ILE A 320 -4.99 -4.54 -14.40
C ILE A 320 -4.24 -5.87 -14.52
N PRO A 321 -3.66 -6.26 -15.68
CA PRO A 321 -2.93 -7.52 -15.78
C PRO A 321 -1.79 -7.65 -14.76
N GLY A 322 -1.05 -6.57 -14.51
CA GLY A 322 -0.01 -6.57 -13.46
C GLY A 322 -0.58 -6.63 -12.06
N LEU A 323 -1.63 -5.86 -11.76
CA LEU A 323 -2.30 -5.97 -10.46
C LEU A 323 -2.80 -7.40 -10.19
N ALA A 324 -3.37 -8.05 -11.20
CA ALA A 324 -3.83 -9.43 -11.12
C ALA A 324 -2.68 -10.42 -10.89
N THR A 325 -1.57 -10.32 -11.62
CA THR A 325 -0.43 -11.25 -11.43
C THR A 325 0.31 -11.01 -10.12
N GLY A 326 0.50 -9.76 -9.70
CA GLY A 326 1.13 -9.46 -8.42
C GLY A 326 0.33 -10.00 -7.25
N MET A 327 -0.98 -9.97 -7.37
CA MET A 327 -1.87 -10.54 -6.40
C MET A 327 -1.86 -12.07 -6.36
N VAL A 328 -1.88 -12.73 -7.53
CA VAL A 328 -1.64 -14.18 -7.61
C VAL A 328 -0.32 -14.50 -6.91
N SER A 329 0.71 -13.71 -7.15
CA SER A 329 2.02 -13.89 -6.54
C SER A 329 2.01 -13.78 -5.01
N VAL A 330 1.40 -12.73 -4.44
CA VAL A 330 1.26 -12.54 -2.98
C VAL A 330 0.49 -13.71 -2.35
N THR A 331 -0.50 -14.25 -3.04
CA THR A 331 -1.35 -15.34 -2.54
C THR A 331 -0.68 -16.72 -2.64
N VAL A 332 0.04 -16.96 -3.74
CA VAL A 332 0.68 -18.24 -4.03
C VAL A 332 2.04 -18.37 -3.33
N ALA A 333 2.75 -17.27 -3.09
CA ALA A 333 4.08 -17.30 -2.47
C ALA A 333 4.11 -18.00 -1.09
N PRO A 334 3.18 -17.75 -0.14
CA PRO A 334 3.12 -18.49 1.12
C PRO A 334 2.82 -19.99 0.95
N ILE A 335 2.07 -20.37 -0.09
CA ILE A 335 1.76 -21.77 -0.39
C ILE A 335 3.02 -22.48 -0.90
N LEU A 336 3.74 -21.85 -1.84
CA LEU A 336 5.02 -22.33 -2.34
C LEU A 336 6.07 -22.40 -1.23
N ALA A 337 6.04 -21.47 -0.28
CA ALA A 337 6.98 -21.42 0.84
C ALA A 337 6.90 -22.64 1.78
N ARG A 338 5.81 -23.42 1.70
CA ARG A 338 5.69 -24.72 2.42
C ARG A 338 6.58 -25.81 1.85
N ARG A 339 7.02 -25.68 0.59
CA ARG A 339 7.85 -26.67 -0.11
C ARG A 339 9.19 -26.10 -0.58
N ILE A 340 9.27 -24.79 -0.80
CA ILE A 340 10.46 -24.09 -1.29
C ILE A 340 10.93 -23.12 -0.21
N ARG A 341 12.23 -23.02 0.00
CA ARG A 341 12.81 -22.09 0.98
C ARG A 341 12.39 -20.64 0.68
N PRO A 342 11.90 -19.86 1.66
CA PRO A 342 11.46 -18.47 1.45
C PRO A 342 12.50 -17.59 0.74
N ALA A 343 13.78 -17.74 1.08
CA ALA A 343 14.86 -16.97 0.45
C ALA A 343 14.96 -17.21 -1.07
N VAL A 344 14.70 -18.44 -1.54
CA VAL A 344 14.72 -18.78 -2.97
C VAL A 344 13.52 -18.16 -3.69
N LEU A 345 12.35 -18.18 -3.07
CA LEU A 345 11.15 -17.54 -3.64
C LEU A 345 11.29 -16.02 -3.73
N ILE A 346 11.85 -15.40 -2.70
CA ILE A 346 12.13 -13.96 -2.69
C ILE A 346 13.16 -13.63 -3.78
N ALA A 347 14.25 -14.38 -3.89
CA ALA A 347 15.27 -14.14 -4.92
C ALA A 347 14.71 -14.32 -6.34
N ALA A 348 13.93 -15.38 -6.59
CA ALA A 348 13.27 -15.59 -7.88
C ALA A 348 12.27 -14.47 -8.20
N GLY A 349 11.52 -14.01 -7.20
CA GLY A 349 10.62 -12.86 -7.33
C GLY A 349 11.34 -11.57 -7.70
N ILE A 350 12.47 -11.26 -7.03
CA ILE A 350 13.27 -10.08 -7.36
C ILE A 350 13.85 -10.19 -8.78
N LEU A 351 14.30 -11.37 -9.22
CA LEU A 351 14.76 -11.55 -10.60
C LEU A 351 13.63 -11.33 -11.63
N ALA A 352 12.40 -11.77 -11.32
CA ALA A 352 11.24 -11.47 -12.15
C ALA A 352 10.94 -9.96 -12.16
N VAL A 353 11.05 -9.27 -11.02
CA VAL A 353 10.97 -7.79 -10.96
C VAL A 353 12.00 -7.15 -11.89
N VAL A 354 13.26 -7.59 -11.81
CA VAL A 354 14.35 -7.09 -12.66
C VAL A 354 14.01 -7.31 -14.14
N ALA A 355 13.48 -8.48 -14.53
CA ALA A 355 13.06 -8.73 -15.89
C ALA A 355 11.92 -7.78 -16.34
N GLY A 356 10.92 -7.55 -15.49
CA GLY A 356 9.85 -6.59 -15.77
C GLY A 356 10.37 -5.17 -15.95
N LEU A 357 11.30 -4.73 -15.09
CA LEU A 357 11.95 -3.42 -15.20
C LEU A 357 12.82 -3.30 -16.45
N VAL A 358 13.52 -4.35 -16.87
CA VAL A 358 14.27 -4.37 -18.14
C VAL A 358 13.33 -4.23 -19.33
N ILE A 359 12.17 -4.91 -19.33
CA ILE A 359 11.16 -4.76 -20.37
C ILE A 359 10.64 -3.31 -20.41
N LEU A 360 10.36 -2.71 -19.25
CA LEU A 360 9.94 -1.32 -19.16
C LEU A 360 11.04 -0.35 -19.61
N ALA A 361 12.31 -0.68 -19.40
CA ALA A 361 13.43 0.13 -19.86
C ALA A 361 13.58 0.14 -21.39
N MET A 362 12.93 -0.79 -22.09
CA MET A 362 12.92 -0.86 -23.56
C MET A 362 11.73 -0.09 -24.17
N VAL A 363 10.89 0.55 -23.36
CA VAL A 363 9.71 1.29 -23.83
C VAL A 363 10.14 2.65 -24.40
N GLY A 364 10.09 2.75 -25.72
CA GLY A 364 10.22 4.00 -26.46
C GLY A 364 8.86 4.54 -26.95
N PRO A 365 8.81 5.74 -27.57
CA PRO A 365 7.57 6.41 -27.95
C PRO A 365 6.67 5.60 -28.90
N GLU A 366 7.26 4.73 -29.72
CA GLU A 366 6.54 3.91 -30.71
C GLU A 366 6.32 2.45 -30.28
N SER A 367 6.78 2.06 -29.08
CA SER A 367 6.76 0.65 -28.64
C SER A 367 5.36 0.08 -28.40
N GLY A 368 4.32 0.92 -28.45
CA GLY A 368 2.93 0.56 -28.18
C GLY A 368 2.67 0.23 -26.70
N VAL A 369 1.39 0.17 -26.32
CA VAL A 369 0.96 -0.07 -24.93
C VAL A 369 1.26 -1.50 -24.47
N GLY A 370 1.32 -2.46 -25.39
CA GLY A 370 1.52 -3.88 -25.07
C GLY A 370 2.83 -4.19 -24.34
N LEU A 371 3.92 -3.50 -24.68
CA LEU A 371 5.21 -3.69 -24.02
C LEU A 371 5.18 -3.21 -22.56
N VAL A 372 4.48 -2.11 -22.30
CA VAL A 372 4.23 -1.59 -20.94
C VAL A 372 3.41 -2.59 -20.12
N ILE A 373 2.33 -3.12 -20.70
CA ILE A 373 1.48 -4.13 -20.04
C ILE A 373 2.32 -5.36 -19.68
N LEU A 374 3.15 -5.86 -20.59
CA LEU A 374 4.02 -7.01 -20.34
C LEU A 374 5.03 -6.72 -19.22
N GLY A 375 5.73 -5.59 -19.30
CA GLY A 375 6.69 -5.18 -18.27
C GLY A 375 6.05 -5.04 -16.89
N ASN A 376 4.90 -4.36 -16.81
CA ASN A 376 4.08 -4.26 -15.60
C ASN A 376 3.64 -5.63 -15.06
N THR A 377 3.21 -6.53 -15.94
CA THR A 377 2.75 -7.87 -15.58
C THR A 377 3.85 -8.71 -14.92
N VAL A 378 5.04 -8.69 -15.53
CA VAL A 378 6.21 -9.43 -15.01
C VAL A 378 6.73 -8.77 -13.72
N TRP A 379 6.76 -7.44 -13.68
CA TRP A 379 7.17 -6.68 -12.49
C TRP A 379 6.29 -6.99 -11.28
N CYS A 380 4.97 -6.87 -11.41
CA CYS A 380 4.05 -7.14 -10.31
C CYS A 380 4.10 -8.61 -9.88
N LEU A 381 4.15 -9.56 -10.82
CA LEU A 381 4.29 -10.99 -10.53
C LEU A 381 5.53 -11.27 -9.66
N GLY A 382 6.65 -10.62 -9.94
CA GLY A 382 7.87 -10.81 -9.16
C GLY A 382 7.85 -10.19 -7.76
N GLY A 383 7.09 -9.11 -7.54
CA GLY A 383 7.04 -8.41 -6.26
C GLY A 383 6.37 -9.19 -5.11
N GLY A 384 5.47 -10.11 -5.46
CA GLY A 384 4.61 -10.79 -4.50
C GLY A 384 5.31 -11.59 -3.39
N PRO A 385 6.36 -12.40 -3.65
CA PRO A 385 7.00 -13.20 -2.62
C PRO A 385 7.71 -12.34 -1.57
N LEU A 386 8.36 -11.24 -1.98
CA LEU A 386 8.98 -10.30 -1.06
C LEU A 386 7.92 -9.68 -0.14
N LEU A 387 6.84 -9.14 -0.73
CA LEU A 387 5.75 -8.53 0.04
C LEU A 387 5.10 -9.51 1.02
N ALA A 388 4.72 -10.70 0.56
CA ALA A 388 4.00 -11.68 1.37
C ALA A 388 4.86 -12.28 2.49
N LEU A 389 6.07 -12.72 2.15
CA LEU A 389 6.92 -13.47 3.08
C LEU A 389 7.63 -12.53 4.07
N SER A 390 8.05 -11.33 3.66
CA SER A 390 8.64 -10.35 4.58
C SER A 390 7.60 -9.80 5.57
N THR A 391 6.36 -9.55 5.12
CA THR A 391 5.29 -9.13 6.04
C THR A 391 4.96 -10.24 7.04
N GLY A 392 4.86 -11.49 6.58
CA GLY A 392 4.66 -12.64 7.46
C GLY A 392 5.76 -12.78 8.52
N LEU A 393 7.04 -12.61 8.14
CA LEU A 393 8.18 -12.64 9.06
C LEU A 393 8.14 -11.51 10.10
N VAL A 394 7.76 -10.31 9.68
CA VAL A 394 7.64 -9.15 10.58
C VAL A 394 6.54 -9.38 11.62
N VAL A 395 5.38 -9.87 11.18
CA VAL A 395 4.24 -10.15 12.06
C VAL A 395 4.51 -11.34 12.98
N SER A 396 5.14 -12.41 12.49
CA SER A 396 5.44 -13.59 13.30
C SER A 396 6.58 -13.40 14.31
N SER A 397 7.43 -12.38 14.11
CA SER A 397 8.53 -12.07 15.03
C SER A 397 8.09 -11.23 16.23
N ALA A 398 6.89 -10.67 16.19
CA ALA A 398 6.32 -9.91 17.29
C ALA A 398 5.48 -10.82 18.22
N PRO A 399 5.50 -10.59 19.54
CA PRO A 399 4.54 -11.22 20.45
C PRO A 399 3.10 -10.99 19.96
N PRO A 400 2.18 -11.97 20.14
CA PRO A 400 0.78 -11.86 19.71
C PRO A 400 0.08 -10.58 20.18
N GLU A 401 0.49 -10.06 21.34
CA GLU A 401 -0.02 -8.85 21.98
C GLU A 401 0.44 -7.56 21.27
N LYS A 402 1.47 -7.64 20.42
CA LYS A 402 2.08 -6.50 19.71
C LYS A 402 1.98 -6.63 18.18
N ALA A 403 1.23 -7.61 17.69
CA ALA A 403 1.08 -7.89 16.26
C ALA A 403 0.50 -6.70 15.48
N GLY A 404 -0.37 -5.90 16.10
CA GLY A 404 -0.94 -4.68 15.50
C GLY A 404 0.13 -3.65 15.14
N ALA A 405 1.00 -3.29 16.09
CA ALA A 405 2.09 -2.35 15.86
C ALA A 405 3.12 -2.88 14.84
N ALA A 406 3.43 -4.18 14.90
CA ALA A 406 4.34 -4.82 13.96
C ALA A 406 3.78 -4.87 12.52
N SER A 407 2.46 -5.07 12.36
CA SER A 407 1.80 -5.13 11.05
C SER A 407 1.80 -3.79 10.29
N ALA A 408 1.95 -2.67 11.00
CA ALA A 408 1.98 -1.34 10.39
C ALA A 408 3.33 -0.96 9.78
N LEU A 409 4.42 -1.50 10.30
CA LEU A 409 5.77 -1.14 9.85
C LEU A 409 6.07 -1.51 8.39
N PRO A 410 5.66 -2.69 7.86
CA PRO A 410 5.78 -3.00 6.45
C PRO A 410 5.07 -1.98 5.55
N GLN A 411 3.88 -1.53 5.96
CA GLN A 411 3.11 -0.55 5.20
C GLN A 411 3.78 0.83 5.22
N ILE A 412 4.28 1.26 6.38
CA ILE A 412 5.07 2.49 6.49
C ILE A 412 6.33 2.39 5.62
N SER A 413 7.06 1.26 5.65
CA SER A 413 8.24 1.04 4.80
C SER A 413 7.90 1.14 3.30
N ASN A 414 6.76 0.60 2.86
CA ASN A 414 6.34 0.70 1.47
C ASN A 414 6.04 2.15 1.05
N GLU A 415 5.24 2.87 1.84
CA GLU A 415 4.88 4.28 1.58
C GLU A 415 6.12 5.17 1.56
N LEU A 416 6.99 5.01 2.58
CA LEU A 416 8.25 5.75 2.68
C LEU A 416 9.16 5.47 1.50
N GLY A 417 9.30 4.18 1.16
CA GLY A 417 10.14 3.74 0.06
C GLY A 417 9.64 4.35 -1.23
N SER A 418 8.37 4.14 -1.58
CA SER A 418 7.79 4.69 -2.80
C SER A 418 8.00 6.20 -2.93
N ALA A 419 7.83 6.94 -1.83
CA ALA A 419 8.03 8.39 -1.80
C ALA A 419 9.51 8.77 -1.99
N LEU A 420 10.45 8.09 -1.32
CA LEU A 420 11.89 8.27 -1.54
C LEU A 420 12.31 7.95 -2.98
N GLY A 421 11.72 6.90 -3.56
CA GLY A 421 11.92 6.53 -4.95
C GLY A 421 11.52 7.64 -5.90
N MET A 422 10.30 8.16 -5.76
CA MET A 422 9.82 9.30 -6.54
C MET A 422 10.72 10.54 -6.36
N ALA A 423 11.16 10.84 -5.13
CA ALA A 423 12.03 11.99 -4.89
C ALA A 423 13.41 11.85 -5.52
N THR A 424 14.02 10.66 -5.47
CA THR A 424 15.40 10.42 -5.91
C THR A 424 15.48 10.03 -7.38
N LEU A 425 14.95 8.84 -7.71
CA LEU A 425 14.94 8.32 -9.08
C LEU A 425 14.01 9.15 -9.97
N GLY A 426 12.89 9.66 -9.43
CA GLY A 426 12.03 10.55 -10.21
C GLY A 426 12.70 11.88 -10.57
N SER A 427 13.45 12.49 -9.65
CA SER A 427 14.28 13.67 -9.96
C SER A 427 15.36 13.37 -11.00
N LEU A 428 15.97 12.18 -10.95
CA LEU A 428 16.94 11.74 -11.96
C LEU A 428 16.28 11.57 -13.34
N GLY A 429 15.12 10.92 -13.41
CA GLY A 429 14.36 10.80 -14.65
C GLY A 429 13.90 12.15 -15.20
N GLY A 430 13.49 13.07 -14.32
CA GLY A 430 13.15 14.45 -14.68
C GLY A 430 14.37 15.25 -15.18
N LEU A 431 15.55 15.02 -14.61
CA LEU A 431 16.80 15.59 -15.12
C LEU A 431 17.12 15.07 -16.52
N VAL A 432 17.01 13.75 -16.75
CA VAL A 432 17.22 13.14 -18.07
C VAL A 432 16.25 13.72 -19.09
N TYR A 433 14.96 13.82 -18.74
CA TYR A 433 13.94 14.47 -19.57
C TYR A 433 14.32 15.91 -19.92
N ARG A 434 14.69 16.72 -18.93
CA ARG A 434 15.02 18.13 -19.12
C ARG A 434 16.24 18.34 -20.03
N VAL A 435 17.25 17.48 -19.91
CA VAL A 435 18.43 17.52 -20.79
C VAL A 435 18.03 17.10 -22.20
N GLY A 436 17.40 15.93 -22.37
CA GLY A 436 17.02 15.42 -23.69
C GLY A 436 16.06 16.34 -24.44
N VAL A 437 15.04 16.88 -23.77
CA VAL A 437 14.08 17.79 -24.42
C VAL A 437 14.73 19.12 -24.79
N SER A 438 15.82 19.53 -24.15
CA SER A 438 16.53 20.77 -24.50
C SER A 438 17.38 20.62 -25.76
N ASP A 439 17.85 19.41 -26.06
CA ASP A 439 18.65 19.12 -27.26
C ASP A 439 17.79 19.04 -28.53
N ASP A 440 16.56 18.52 -28.40
CA ASP A 440 15.64 18.29 -29.53
C ASP A 440 14.48 19.32 -29.62
N MET A 441 14.55 20.42 -28.85
CA MET A 441 13.50 21.44 -28.82
C MET A 441 13.47 22.25 -30.13
N PRO A 442 12.29 22.57 -30.69
CA PRO A 442 12.19 23.49 -31.82
C PRO A 442 12.74 24.88 -31.49
N ASP A 443 13.49 25.46 -32.42
CA ASP A 443 13.97 26.84 -32.33
C ASP A 443 12.80 27.83 -32.35
N GLY A 444 12.93 28.97 -31.63
CA GLY A 444 11.97 30.07 -31.67
C GLY A 444 10.87 30.06 -30.60
N LEU A 445 10.93 29.13 -29.63
CA LEU A 445 10.05 29.19 -28.45
C LEU A 445 10.38 30.39 -27.56
N THR A 446 9.34 30.99 -26.98
CA THR A 446 9.55 32.03 -25.96
C THR A 446 10.22 31.41 -24.72
N PRO A 447 11.04 32.17 -23.97
CA PRO A 447 11.70 31.64 -22.78
C PRO A 447 10.74 31.00 -21.76
N GLY A 448 9.55 31.58 -21.57
CA GLY A 448 8.53 31.04 -20.67
C GLY A 448 7.97 29.68 -21.12
N VAL A 449 7.73 29.50 -22.42
CA VAL A 449 7.29 28.20 -22.98
C VAL A 449 8.40 27.17 -22.93
N ALA A 450 9.64 27.56 -23.27
CA ALA A 450 10.79 26.67 -23.18
C ALA A 450 11.04 26.17 -21.75
N ASP A 451 10.91 27.06 -20.75
CA ASP A 451 11.03 26.68 -19.34
C ASP A 451 9.88 25.78 -18.88
N ALA A 452 8.65 26.04 -19.32
CA ALA A 452 7.50 25.17 -19.05
C ALA A 452 7.68 23.76 -19.66
N VAL A 453 8.15 23.68 -20.91
CA VAL A 453 8.44 22.40 -21.58
C VAL A 453 9.52 21.62 -20.83
N ARG A 454 10.59 22.29 -20.38
CA ARG A 454 11.67 21.67 -19.58
C ARG A 454 11.20 21.17 -18.23
N GLU A 455 10.15 21.76 -17.67
CA GLU A 455 9.60 21.40 -16.37
C GLU A 455 8.93 20.02 -16.39
N SER A 456 8.11 19.72 -17.40
CA SER A 456 7.46 18.41 -17.52
C SER A 456 6.82 18.15 -18.88
N LEU A 457 6.63 16.86 -19.21
CA LEU A 457 5.87 16.43 -20.38
C LEU A 457 4.41 16.93 -20.35
N ALA A 458 3.80 17.05 -19.17
CA ALA A 458 2.44 17.56 -19.01
C ALA A 458 2.34 19.03 -19.44
N ARG A 459 3.30 19.86 -19.02
CA ARG A 459 3.42 21.26 -19.46
C ARG A 459 3.69 21.34 -20.95
N ALA A 460 4.61 20.52 -21.47
CA ALA A 460 4.89 20.47 -22.90
C ALA A 460 3.63 20.16 -23.72
N THR A 461 2.79 19.25 -23.24
CA THR A 461 1.51 18.90 -23.89
C THR A 461 0.49 20.05 -23.83
N ALA A 462 0.43 20.77 -22.71
CA ALA A 462 -0.43 21.95 -22.58
C ALA A 462 -0.02 23.07 -23.53
N GLU A 463 1.26 23.44 -23.55
CA GLU A 463 1.78 24.53 -24.41
C GLU A 463 1.68 24.19 -25.90
N ALA A 464 1.89 22.92 -26.27
CA ALA A 464 1.83 22.46 -27.66
C ALA A 464 0.50 22.79 -28.35
N THR A 465 -0.63 22.83 -27.62
CA THR A 465 -1.94 23.16 -28.22
C THR A 465 -2.03 24.55 -28.84
N SER A 466 -1.14 25.46 -28.47
CA SER A 466 -1.11 26.85 -28.92
C SER A 466 -0.03 27.17 -29.97
N LEU A 467 0.78 26.17 -30.35
CA LEU A 467 1.96 26.37 -31.18
C LEU A 467 1.79 25.77 -32.59
N PRO A 468 2.35 26.40 -33.65
CA PRO A 468 2.33 25.86 -35.01
C PRO A 468 3.07 24.50 -35.12
N ASP A 469 4.18 24.34 -34.40
CA ASP A 469 5.04 23.16 -34.42
C ASP A 469 4.78 22.18 -33.27
N ALA A 470 3.51 22.10 -32.83
CA ALA A 470 3.05 21.25 -31.74
C ALA A 470 3.55 19.79 -31.84
N ALA A 471 3.52 19.22 -33.05
CA ALA A 471 3.89 17.83 -33.30
C ALA A 471 5.40 17.58 -33.07
N ALA A 472 6.25 18.49 -33.50
CA ALA A 472 7.70 18.38 -33.31
C ALA A 472 8.06 18.50 -31.82
N LEU A 473 7.47 19.49 -31.13
CA LEU A 473 7.64 19.68 -29.69
C LEU A 473 7.20 18.45 -28.88
N LEU A 474 6.01 17.91 -29.19
CA LEU A 474 5.48 16.71 -28.53
C LEU A 474 6.33 15.48 -28.81
N SER A 475 6.86 15.32 -30.03
CA SER A 475 7.75 14.22 -30.36
C SER A 475 9.03 14.26 -29.53
N ALA A 476 9.69 15.43 -29.47
CA ALA A 476 10.88 15.64 -28.66
C ALA A 476 10.61 15.38 -27.17
N ALA A 477 9.53 15.95 -26.63
CA ALA A 477 9.16 15.77 -25.22
C ALA A 477 8.81 14.31 -24.89
N ARG A 478 8.09 13.61 -25.76
CA ARG A 478 7.75 12.19 -25.57
C ARG A 478 8.99 11.29 -25.63
N SER A 479 9.91 11.56 -26.56
CA SER A 479 11.19 10.84 -26.65
C SER A 479 12.03 11.03 -25.39
N ALA A 480 12.27 12.28 -24.99
CA ALA A 480 13.03 12.60 -23.79
C ALA A 480 12.39 12.01 -22.51
N PHE A 481 11.05 11.92 -22.48
CA PHE A 481 10.34 11.30 -21.35
C PHE A 481 10.54 9.78 -21.33
N SER A 482 10.47 9.11 -22.49
CA SER A 482 10.80 7.69 -22.63
C SER A 482 12.24 7.39 -22.21
N ASP A 483 13.20 8.24 -22.55
CA ASP A 483 14.59 8.09 -22.10
C ASP A 483 14.72 8.21 -20.58
N GLY A 484 14.05 9.21 -19.99
CA GLY A 484 13.97 9.35 -18.54
C GLY A 484 13.35 8.11 -17.87
N PHE A 485 12.29 7.55 -18.45
CA PHE A 485 11.69 6.32 -17.96
C PHE A 485 12.64 5.13 -18.06
N ALA A 486 13.34 4.99 -19.19
CA ALA A 486 14.29 3.93 -19.44
C ALA A 486 15.46 3.95 -18.45
N VAL A 487 16.01 5.14 -18.18
CA VAL A 487 17.08 5.33 -17.19
C VAL A 487 16.61 4.95 -15.79
N VAL A 488 15.42 5.40 -15.38
CA VAL A 488 14.85 5.05 -14.06
C VAL A 488 14.65 3.55 -13.94
N ALA A 489 13.99 2.91 -14.91
CA ALA A 489 13.73 1.48 -14.88
C ALA A 489 15.04 0.66 -14.92
N GLY A 490 16.01 1.06 -15.73
CA GLY A 490 17.31 0.40 -15.85
C GLY A 490 18.14 0.48 -14.58
N ILE A 491 18.25 1.65 -13.95
CA ILE A 491 18.97 1.82 -12.67
C ILE A 491 18.32 0.97 -11.58
N SER A 492 17.00 1.00 -11.48
CA SER A 492 16.24 0.18 -10.53
C SER A 492 16.47 -1.31 -10.74
N ALA A 493 16.50 -1.77 -11.99
CA ALA A 493 16.79 -3.16 -12.34
C ALA A 493 18.20 -3.57 -11.88
N VAL A 494 19.21 -2.75 -12.14
CA VAL A 494 20.60 -3.02 -11.72
C VAL A 494 20.71 -3.07 -10.20
N LEU A 495 20.16 -2.08 -9.49
CA LEU A 495 20.25 -2.02 -8.03
C LEU A 495 19.51 -3.17 -7.35
N LEU A 496 18.34 -3.59 -7.86
CA LEU A 496 17.62 -4.76 -7.36
C LEU A 496 18.33 -6.08 -7.65
N ALA A 497 18.96 -6.21 -8.82
CA ALA A 497 19.79 -7.36 -9.14
C ALA A 497 20.96 -7.50 -8.14
N LEU A 498 21.62 -6.39 -7.81
CA LEU A 498 22.70 -6.37 -6.81
C LEU A 498 22.22 -6.76 -5.41
N LEU A 499 21.01 -6.33 -5.01
CA LEU A 499 20.40 -6.71 -3.73
C LEU A 499 20.07 -8.21 -3.63
N THR A 500 19.95 -8.90 -4.77
CA THR A 500 19.67 -10.35 -4.81
C THR A 500 20.91 -11.19 -4.47
N ILE A 501 22.12 -10.66 -4.71
CA ILE A 501 23.39 -11.37 -4.48
C ILE A 501 23.58 -11.78 -3.01
N PRO A 502 23.43 -10.89 -2.01
CA PRO A 502 23.50 -11.28 -0.60
C PRO A 502 22.42 -12.29 -0.19
N VAL A 503 21.20 -12.17 -0.72
CA VAL A 503 20.07 -13.08 -0.41
C VAL A 503 20.38 -14.51 -0.86
N LEU A 504 21.06 -14.67 -2.00
CA LEU A 504 21.51 -15.97 -2.51
C LEU A 504 22.76 -16.50 -1.80
N ARG A 505 23.61 -15.61 -1.26
CA ARG A 505 24.85 -15.98 -0.53
C ARG A 505 24.62 -16.27 0.96
N GLY A 506 23.52 -15.81 1.53
CA GLY A 506 23.10 -16.12 2.91
C GLY A 506 22.75 -17.59 3.08
N ARG A 507 23.75 -18.43 3.39
CA ARG A 507 23.56 -19.71 4.06
C ARG A 507 23.42 -19.45 5.56
N GLY A 508 22.21 -19.55 6.12
CA GLY A 508 21.97 -19.47 7.57
C GLY A 508 20.62 -18.89 7.90
#